data_AF-A0A956IVT0-F1
#
_entry.id   AF-A0A956IVT0-F1
#
_cell.length_a   1.000
_cell.length_b   1.000
_cell.length_c   1.000
_cell.angle_alpha   90.00
_cell.angle_beta   90.00
_cell.angle_gamma   90.00
#
_symmetry.space_group_name_H-M   'P 1'
#
loop_
_entity.id
_entity.type
_entity.pdbx_description
1 polymer ?
#
loop_
_entity_poly.entity_id
_entity_poly.type
_entity_poly.pdbx_seq_one_letter_code
_entity_poly.pdbx_strand_id
1 'polypeptide(L)'
;MRPLLPLVCASFASFFLFSPSAAADEPLAFSIDLTPDGIYGGTEVATCGWPTTVSLEGACTGTLVHPEVVIYAAHCGTGYNQIRLGESVQGGVGRTVKTAWCKTYPGGGPGNGNDFAVCKLAEPVTDVQLVPILMGCETDILKPGTEVTIVGFGNADNGPYGIKREVTTTINQITGKNEAFIGGGGKDSCQGDSGGPVFVKLDKGKYGAPADDTWRVFGITSYGGACGTGGYYSMMHNGIGWIEQETGIDVTPCHDALGNWQPTGECGFFPLDPGAGGGVWTSSCEPSPTSESLSSMCGAPAAPDTEPPTVAILDPGDGTEYPGPTQDMTIVVDAQDVGWGIKGVQLILNGDEVDGGLDLSPPYEFKVSMPTGQWIFGAKAIDLGGNEAYADEVGVGVGKPAPMPDGGTGGTDGSGTGGTGGGTGGT
;
A
#
# COMPACT_ATOMS: atom_id res chain seq x y z
N MET A 1 -73.95 -30.87 -78.17
CA MET A 1 -74.24 -30.05 -79.36
C MET A 1 -73.23 -28.92 -79.42
N ARG A 2 -72.62 -28.71 -80.59
CA ARG A 2 -71.62 -27.67 -80.93
C ARG A 2 -72.20 -26.24 -80.71
N PRO A 3 -71.40 -25.19 -80.42
CA PRO A 3 -70.58 -24.58 -81.47
C PRO A 3 -69.17 -24.06 -81.10
N LEU A 4 -68.34 -23.98 -82.14
CA LEU A 4 -67.20 -23.09 -82.30
C LEU A 4 -67.70 -21.66 -82.62
N LEU A 5 -67.02 -20.60 -82.15
CA LEU A 5 -66.62 -19.36 -82.90
C LEU A 5 -65.85 -18.35 -81.99
N PRO A 6 -65.24 -17.24 -82.47
CA PRO A 6 -63.79 -17.14 -82.70
C PRO A 6 -63.08 -15.97 -81.99
N LEU A 7 -61.75 -16.03 -82.02
CA LEU A 7 -60.75 -14.96 -82.24
C LEU A 7 -61.08 -13.50 -81.82
N VAL A 8 -60.33 -12.96 -80.85
CA VAL A 8 -59.74 -11.61 -80.95
C VAL A 8 -58.34 -11.63 -80.30
N CYS A 9 -57.33 -11.35 -81.13
CA CYS A 9 -55.96 -11.03 -80.72
C CYS A 9 -55.95 -9.68 -79.98
N ALA A 10 -55.36 -9.65 -78.79
CA ALA A 10 -54.83 -8.41 -78.21
C ALA A 10 -53.38 -8.68 -77.77
N SER A 11 -52.45 -8.12 -78.54
CA SER A 11 -51.02 -8.10 -78.22
C SER A 11 -50.78 -7.34 -76.93
N PHE A 12 -50.40 -8.04 -75.87
CA PHE A 12 -49.78 -7.43 -74.69
C PHE A 12 -48.28 -7.72 -74.71
N ALA A 13 -47.50 -6.64 -74.66
CA ALA A 13 -46.05 -6.68 -74.64
C ALA A 13 -45.55 -7.44 -73.39
N SER A 14 -44.80 -8.52 -73.61
CA SER A 14 -44.10 -9.25 -72.56
C SER A 14 -42.93 -8.41 -72.03
N PHE A 15 -43.14 -7.73 -70.91
CA PHE A 15 -42.05 -7.32 -70.03
C PHE A 15 -41.64 -8.54 -69.19
N PHE A 16 -40.45 -9.06 -69.43
CA PHE A 16 -39.78 -9.99 -68.52
C PHE A 16 -39.49 -9.27 -67.20
N LEU A 17 -40.36 -9.46 -66.21
CA LEU A 17 -40.03 -9.15 -64.83
C LEU A 17 -39.19 -10.31 -64.29
N PHE A 18 -37.89 -10.05 -64.16
CA PHE A 18 -37.03 -10.84 -63.27
C PHE A 18 -37.70 -10.86 -61.90
N SER A 19 -38.06 -12.05 -61.42
CA SER A 19 -38.39 -12.25 -60.01
C SER A 19 -37.07 -12.17 -59.25
N PRO A 20 -36.85 -11.15 -58.39
CA PRO A 20 -35.80 -11.27 -57.40
C PRO A 20 -36.28 -12.34 -56.42
N SER A 21 -35.49 -13.40 -56.25
CA SER A 21 -35.61 -14.25 -55.07
C SER A 21 -35.54 -13.32 -53.86
N ALA A 22 -36.66 -13.18 -53.16
CA ALA A 22 -36.64 -12.65 -51.81
C ALA A 22 -35.84 -13.66 -50.98
N ALA A 23 -34.56 -13.37 -50.76
CA ALA A 23 -33.87 -13.88 -49.60
C ALA A 23 -34.68 -13.37 -48.41
N ALA A 24 -35.34 -14.28 -47.69
CA ALA A 24 -35.83 -13.95 -46.38
C ALA A 24 -34.61 -13.55 -45.56
N ASP A 25 -34.55 -12.29 -45.13
CA ASP A 25 -33.60 -11.90 -44.09
C ASP A 25 -33.85 -12.82 -42.90
N GLU A 26 -32.80 -13.56 -42.54
CA GLU A 26 -32.71 -14.26 -41.27
C GLU A 26 -33.13 -13.28 -40.16
N PRO A 27 -33.90 -13.72 -39.14
CA PRO A 27 -34.22 -12.84 -38.03
C PRO A 27 -32.93 -12.27 -37.47
N LEU A 28 -32.90 -10.95 -37.25
CA LEU A 28 -31.80 -10.29 -36.55
C LEU A 28 -31.58 -11.00 -35.21
N ALA A 29 -30.65 -11.94 -35.21
CA ALA A 29 -30.13 -12.53 -34.00
C ALA A 29 -29.41 -11.40 -33.29
N PHE A 30 -29.99 -10.93 -32.20
CA PHE A 30 -29.31 -10.04 -31.28
C PHE A 30 -28.21 -10.87 -30.61
N SER A 31 -27.05 -10.92 -31.26
CA SER A 31 -25.83 -11.40 -30.65
C SER A 31 -25.35 -10.32 -29.68
N ILE A 32 -25.64 -10.53 -28.41
CA ILE A 32 -24.91 -9.86 -27.33
C ILE A 32 -23.46 -10.37 -27.44
N ASP A 33 -22.59 -9.52 -27.94
CA ASP A 33 -21.15 -9.76 -27.97
C ASP A 33 -20.63 -9.66 -26.53
N LEU A 34 -20.33 -10.81 -25.93
CA LEU A 34 -19.74 -10.92 -24.61
C LEU A 34 -18.22 -11.08 -24.80
N THR A 35 -17.50 -9.96 -24.87
CA THR A 35 -16.03 -9.89 -24.80
C THR A 35 -15.60 -9.02 -23.60
N PRO A 36 -14.47 -9.34 -22.91
CA PRO A 36 -14.34 -9.19 -21.43
C PRO A 36 -13.91 -7.81 -20.88
N ASP A 37 -14.36 -7.47 -19.65
CA ASP A 37 -14.76 -6.12 -19.16
C ASP A 37 -14.10 -5.50 -17.90
N GLY A 38 -13.51 -4.31 -17.96
CA GLY A 38 -13.56 -3.15 -17.00
C GLY A 38 -13.17 -3.04 -15.50
N ILE A 39 -12.11 -2.31 -15.06
CA ILE A 39 -12.37 -1.07 -14.29
C ILE A 39 -13.08 -0.20 -15.30
N TYR A 40 -14.40 -0.28 -15.27
CA TYR A 40 -15.27 0.10 -16.35
C TYR A 40 -15.39 1.62 -16.36
N GLY A 41 -15.13 2.27 -17.50
CA GLY A 41 -15.12 3.72 -17.63
C GLY A 41 -13.94 4.41 -16.94
N GLY A 42 -12.91 3.65 -16.57
CA GLY A 42 -11.69 4.16 -15.94
C GLY A 42 -10.58 4.51 -16.91
N THR A 43 -9.49 5.06 -16.38
CA THR A 43 -8.27 5.40 -17.12
C THR A 43 -7.08 4.65 -16.54
N GLU A 44 -6.03 4.45 -17.35
CA GLU A 44 -4.77 3.90 -16.83
C GLU A 44 -4.21 4.83 -15.76
N VAL A 45 -3.70 4.23 -14.69
CA VAL A 45 -3.05 4.97 -13.60
C VAL A 45 -1.69 5.49 -14.08
N ALA A 46 -1.31 6.69 -13.60
CA ALA A 46 0.02 7.25 -13.83
C ALA A 46 1.13 6.32 -13.30
N THR A 47 2.34 6.42 -13.84
CA THR A 47 3.49 5.67 -13.30
C THR A 47 3.64 5.90 -11.79
N CYS A 48 3.75 4.84 -11.01
CA CYS A 48 3.77 4.90 -9.53
C CYS A 48 2.53 5.50 -8.85
N GLY A 49 1.46 5.81 -9.58
CA GLY A 49 0.18 6.21 -9.01
C GLY A 49 -0.47 5.04 -8.25
N TRP A 50 -1.14 5.36 -7.15
CA TRP A 50 -1.76 4.41 -6.22
C TRP A 50 -0.81 3.24 -5.90
N PRO A 51 0.37 3.52 -5.32
CA PRO A 51 1.43 2.54 -5.21
C PRO A 51 1.08 1.41 -4.22
N THR A 52 0.11 1.64 -3.33
CA THR A 52 -0.44 0.64 -2.41
C THR A 52 -1.42 -0.35 -3.06
N THR A 53 -1.92 -0.07 -4.27
CA THR A 53 -2.76 -1.03 -5.00
C THR A 53 -1.88 -2.09 -5.64
N VAL A 54 -2.00 -3.34 -5.18
CA VAL A 54 -1.14 -4.47 -5.56
C VAL A 54 -1.93 -5.57 -6.24
N SER A 55 -1.26 -6.35 -7.09
CA SER A 55 -1.85 -7.55 -7.70
C SER A 55 -1.50 -8.80 -6.89
N LEU A 56 -2.49 -9.65 -6.63
CA LEU A 56 -2.32 -10.99 -6.07
C LEU A 56 -2.28 -11.99 -7.22
N GLU A 57 -1.06 -12.30 -7.67
CA GLU A 57 -0.75 -13.28 -8.73
C GLU A 57 -1.59 -13.11 -10.03
N GLY A 58 -2.01 -11.88 -10.33
CA GLY A 58 -2.84 -11.57 -11.49
C GLY A 58 -4.27 -12.09 -11.43
N ALA A 59 -4.73 -12.63 -10.29
CA ALA A 59 -6.09 -13.16 -10.12
C ALA A 59 -7.01 -12.21 -9.35
N CYS A 60 -6.47 -11.55 -8.32
CA CYS A 60 -7.18 -10.55 -7.51
C CYS A 60 -6.32 -9.28 -7.35
N THR A 61 -6.94 -8.23 -6.85
CA THR A 61 -6.31 -6.99 -6.41
C THR A 61 -6.29 -6.95 -4.88
N GLY A 62 -5.34 -6.21 -4.30
CA GLY A 62 -5.27 -5.97 -2.86
C GLY A 62 -4.67 -4.61 -2.54
N THR A 63 -4.57 -4.33 -1.25
CA THR A 63 -4.11 -3.04 -0.72
C THR A 63 -3.00 -3.26 0.29
N LEU A 64 -1.80 -2.75 0.01
CA LEU A 64 -0.72 -2.63 0.99
C LEU A 64 -1.07 -1.50 1.97
N VAL A 65 -1.39 -1.85 3.22
CA VAL A 65 -1.84 -0.90 4.25
C VAL A 65 -0.80 -0.64 5.35
N HIS A 66 0.20 -1.51 5.42
CA HIS A 66 1.38 -1.44 6.27
C HIS A 66 2.54 -2.07 5.47
N PRO A 67 3.83 -1.75 5.72
CA PRO A 67 4.95 -2.31 4.94
C PRO A 67 4.93 -3.84 4.80
N GLU A 68 4.32 -4.54 5.75
CA GLU A 68 4.19 -6.00 5.76
C GLU A 68 2.76 -6.53 5.63
N VAL A 69 1.73 -5.70 5.50
CA VAL A 69 0.33 -6.15 5.54
C VAL A 69 -0.42 -5.75 4.29
N VAL A 70 -0.96 -6.75 3.59
CA VAL A 70 -1.84 -6.58 2.44
C VAL A 70 -3.24 -7.06 2.79
N ILE A 71 -4.23 -6.18 2.69
CA ILE A 71 -5.65 -6.50 2.86
C ILE A 71 -6.28 -6.75 1.49
N TYR A 72 -7.14 -7.77 1.40
CA TYR A 72 -7.90 -8.12 0.18
C TYR A 72 -9.22 -8.86 0.55
N ALA A 73 -9.89 -9.48 -0.42
CA ALA A 73 -11.18 -10.14 -0.22
C ALA A 73 -11.06 -11.63 0.18
N ALA A 74 -11.92 -12.10 1.08
CA ALA A 74 -11.96 -13.50 1.54
C ALA A 74 -12.24 -14.48 0.41
N HIS A 75 -13.14 -14.13 -0.53
CA HIS A 75 -13.49 -15.02 -1.64
C HIS A 75 -12.36 -15.27 -2.64
N CYS A 76 -11.29 -14.47 -2.61
CA CYS A 76 -10.07 -14.71 -3.38
C CYS A 76 -9.27 -15.92 -2.82
N GLY A 77 -9.51 -16.32 -1.57
CA GLY A 77 -8.85 -17.45 -0.92
C GLY A 77 -7.47 -17.11 -0.33
N THR A 78 -6.71 -18.14 0.08
CA THR A 78 -5.43 -17.98 0.80
C THR A 78 -4.20 -18.39 -0.03
N GLY A 79 -4.37 -18.76 -1.30
CA GLY A 79 -3.36 -19.47 -2.08
C GLY A 79 -2.19 -18.63 -2.62
N TYR A 80 -2.03 -17.39 -2.16
CA TYR A 80 -1.06 -16.45 -2.71
C TYR A 80 0.28 -16.56 -2.00
N ASN A 81 1.35 -16.76 -2.78
CA ASN A 81 2.73 -16.85 -2.29
C ASN A 81 3.53 -15.56 -2.58
N GLN A 82 2.94 -14.65 -3.36
CA GLN A 82 3.53 -13.37 -3.69
C GLN A 82 2.45 -12.34 -4.06
N ILE A 83 2.79 -11.09 -3.86
CA ILE A 83 2.10 -9.94 -4.43
C ILE A 83 2.98 -9.28 -5.49
N ARG A 84 2.40 -8.45 -6.35
CA ARG A 84 3.12 -7.62 -7.31
C ARG A 84 2.77 -6.15 -7.14
N LEU A 85 3.82 -5.32 -7.06
CA LEU A 85 3.75 -3.87 -7.21
C LEU A 85 4.15 -3.49 -8.65
N GLY A 86 3.44 -2.53 -9.25
CA GLY A 86 3.66 -2.09 -10.62
C GLY A 86 2.40 -1.55 -11.30
N GLU A 87 2.52 -1.12 -12.56
CA GLU A 87 1.38 -0.72 -13.42
C GLU A 87 0.62 -1.91 -14.00
N SER A 88 1.17 -3.12 -13.95
CA SER A 88 0.51 -4.29 -14.52
C SER A 88 0.75 -5.57 -13.71
N VAL A 89 -0.17 -6.52 -13.84
CA VAL A 89 -0.10 -7.85 -13.20
C VAL A 89 1.02 -8.71 -13.75
N GLN A 90 1.45 -8.43 -14.98
CA GLN A 90 2.51 -9.16 -15.68
C GLN A 90 3.25 -8.24 -16.66
N GLY A 91 4.52 -8.54 -16.90
CA GLY A 91 5.38 -7.68 -17.73
C GLY A 91 5.55 -6.28 -17.12
N GLY A 92 6.14 -5.37 -17.90
CA GLY A 92 6.34 -3.98 -17.45
C GLY A 92 7.37 -3.82 -16.31
N VAL A 93 7.51 -2.59 -15.85
CA VAL A 93 8.37 -2.19 -14.74
C VAL A 93 7.59 -2.44 -13.44
N GLY A 94 8.15 -3.21 -12.52
CA GLY A 94 7.47 -3.61 -11.29
C GLY A 94 8.14 -4.84 -10.67
N ARG A 95 7.81 -5.17 -9.42
CA ARG A 95 8.46 -6.25 -8.67
C ARG A 95 7.47 -7.09 -7.88
N THR A 96 7.89 -8.31 -7.57
CA THR A 96 7.13 -9.25 -6.76
C THR A 96 7.72 -9.32 -5.37
N VAL A 97 6.86 -9.33 -4.35
CA VAL A 97 7.24 -9.50 -2.94
C VAL A 97 6.57 -10.75 -2.42
N LYS A 98 7.32 -11.60 -1.71
CA LYS A 98 6.80 -12.87 -1.19
C LYS A 98 5.85 -12.62 -0.03
N THR A 99 4.82 -13.46 0.08
CA THR A 99 4.00 -13.55 1.28
C THR A 99 4.63 -14.57 2.23
N ALA A 100 4.61 -14.28 3.53
CA ALA A 100 4.93 -15.26 4.57
C ALA A 100 3.75 -16.23 4.76
N TRP A 101 2.54 -15.68 4.78
CA TRP A 101 1.28 -16.42 4.86
C TRP A 101 0.09 -15.52 4.50
N CYS A 102 -1.04 -16.14 4.15
CA CYS A 102 -2.31 -15.46 3.93
C CYS A 102 -3.44 -16.19 4.67
N LYS A 103 -4.43 -15.42 5.16
CA LYS A 103 -5.60 -15.91 5.91
C LYS A 103 -6.86 -15.19 5.44
N THR A 104 -7.98 -15.87 5.50
CA THR A 104 -9.31 -15.30 5.25
C THR A 104 -10.09 -15.21 6.57
N TYR A 105 -10.95 -14.20 6.67
CA TYR A 105 -11.83 -14.04 7.82
C TYR A 105 -12.74 -15.28 7.94
N PRO A 106 -12.84 -15.92 9.12
CA PRO A 106 -13.69 -17.10 9.29
C PRO A 106 -15.16 -16.83 8.97
N GLY A 107 -15.70 -17.50 7.95
CA GLY A 107 -17.07 -17.28 7.48
C GLY A 107 -17.27 -15.99 6.67
N GLY A 108 -16.18 -15.29 6.35
CA GLY A 108 -16.17 -14.12 5.47
C GLY A 108 -16.49 -14.48 4.03
N GLY A 109 -17.16 -13.56 3.33
CA GLY A 109 -17.46 -13.73 1.92
C GLY A 109 -18.50 -12.74 1.40
N PRO A 110 -18.85 -12.83 0.11
CA PRO A 110 -19.72 -11.88 -0.54
C PRO A 110 -21.10 -11.76 0.11
N GLY A 111 -21.56 -10.53 0.30
CA GLY A 111 -22.92 -10.22 0.72
C GLY A 111 -23.18 -10.38 2.22
N ASN A 112 -22.13 -10.55 3.03
CA ASN A 112 -22.23 -10.61 4.49
C ASN A 112 -21.49 -9.47 5.20
N GLY A 113 -20.85 -8.55 4.45
CA GLY A 113 -20.09 -7.43 5.00
C GLY A 113 -18.73 -7.77 5.60
N ASN A 114 -18.34 -9.04 5.58
CA ASN A 114 -17.09 -9.54 6.17
C ASN A 114 -16.18 -10.22 5.13
N ASP A 115 -16.19 -9.76 3.89
CA ASP A 115 -15.34 -10.31 2.82
C ASP A 115 -13.90 -9.80 2.94
N PHE A 116 -13.23 -10.15 4.05
CA PHE A 116 -11.91 -9.68 4.42
C PHE A 116 -10.88 -10.81 4.42
N ALA A 117 -9.70 -10.54 3.91
CA ALA A 117 -8.54 -11.40 4.00
C ALA A 117 -7.27 -10.57 4.16
N VAL A 118 -6.22 -11.22 4.62
CA VAL A 118 -4.93 -10.58 4.88
C VAL A 118 -3.79 -11.50 4.46
N CYS A 119 -2.76 -10.92 3.84
CA CYS A 119 -1.45 -11.54 3.71
C CYS A 119 -0.44 -10.76 4.55
N LYS A 120 0.39 -11.48 5.31
CA LYS A 120 1.63 -10.94 5.88
C LYS A 120 2.75 -11.16 4.86
N LEU A 121 3.49 -10.11 4.53
CA LEU A 121 4.64 -10.20 3.63
C LEU A 121 5.83 -10.84 4.35
N ALA A 122 6.72 -11.47 3.58
CA ALA A 122 7.93 -12.08 4.12
C ALA A 122 9.04 -11.05 4.37
N GLU A 123 9.00 -9.94 3.64
CA GLU A 123 9.91 -8.80 3.77
C GLU A 123 9.07 -7.52 3.64
N PRO A 124 9.40 -6.47 4.41
CA PRO A 124 8.68 -5.20 4.40
C PRO A 124 8.91 -4.42 3.09
N VAL A 125 7.90 -3.68 2.67
CA VAL A 125 7.94 -2.75 1.54
C VAL A 125 7.94 -1.32 2.06
N THR A 126 9.09 -0.65 2.00
CA THR A 126 9.34 0.67 2.62
C THR A 126 9.57 1.80 1.63
N ASP A 127 9.61 1.49 0.34
CA ASP A 127 9.90 2.43 -0.77
C ASP A 127 8.64 2.88 -1.52
N VAL A 128 7.47 2.73 -0.89
CA VAL A 128 6.20 3.26 -1.38
C VAL A 128 5.48 4.02 -0.27
N GLN A 129 4.83 5.12 -0.62
CA GLN A 129 4.02 5.87 0.33
C GLN A 129 2.69 5.19 0.57
N LEU A 130 2.38 4.93 1.84
CA LEU A 130 1.13 4.28 2.24
C LEU A 130 -0.04 5.28 2.27
N VAL A 131 -1.22 4.79 1.94
CA VAL A 131 -2.50 5.49 2.16
C VAL A 131 -3.14 4.85 3.39
N PRO A 132 -3.32 5.59 4.51
CA PRO A 132 -3.84 5.02 5.75
C PRO A 132 -5.29 4.56 5.63
N ILE A 133 -5.66 3.59 6.46
CA ILE A 133 -7.03 3.08 6.54
C ILE A 133 -7.95 4.13 7.18
N LEU A 134 -9.12 4.34 6.60
CA LEU A 134 -10.20 5.13 7.19
C LEU A 134 -10.76 4.40 8.42
N MET A 135 -10.65 5.02 9.59
CA MET A 135 -11.04 4.38 10.86
C MET A 135 -11.75 5.36 11.79
N GLY A 136 -12.49 4.82 12.77
CA GLY A 136 -13.08 5.60 13.85
C GLY A 136 -13.97 6.74 13.37
N CYS A 137 -13.72 7.95 13.87
CA CYS A 137 -14.57 9.11 13.54
C CYS A 137 -14.52 9.48 12.06
N GLU A 138 -13.45 9.12 11.33
CA GLU A 138 -13.32 9.44 9.92
C GLU A 138 -14.36 8.70 9.06
N THR A 139 -14.93 7.60 9.58
CA THR A 139 -15.96 6.81 8.88
C THR A 139 -17.27 7.58 8.66
N ASP A 140 -17.51 8.68 9.37
CA ASP A 140 -18.68 9.56 9.19
C ASP A 140 -18.77 10.20 7.78
N ILE A 141 -17.67 10.20 7.03
CA ILE A 141 -17.66 10.64 5.63
C ILE A 141 -18.38 9.66 4.69
N LEU A 142 -18.49 8.38 5.08
CA LEU A 142 -19.01 7.31 4.22
C LEU A 142 -20.54 7.34 4.19
N LYS A 143 -21.09 8.09 3.24
CA LYS A 143 -22.53 8.22 3.00
C LYS A 143 -22.85 8.35 1.52
N PRO A 144 -24.11 8.13 1.11
CA PRO A 144 -24.53 8.35 -0.26
C PRO A 144 -24.13 9.73 -0.79
N GLY A 145 -23.59 9.77 -2.00
CA GLY A 145 -23.09 10.98 -2.67
C GLY A 145 -21.63 11.34 -2.36
N THR A 146 -20.95 10.63 -1.44
CA THR A 146 -19.51 10.82 -1.21
C THR A 146 -18.74 10.33 -2.44
N GLU A 147 -17.86 11.19 -2.96
CA GLU A 147 -16.97 10.88 -4.08
C GLU A 147 -15.84 9.96 -3.62
N VAL A 148 -15.54 8.94 -4.42
CA VAL A 148 -14.57 7.88 -4.12
C VAL A 148 -13.87 7.43 -5.40
N THR A 149 -12.65 6.91 -5.25
CA THR A 149 -11.85 6.37 -6.36
C THR A 149 -11.64 4.88 -6.17
N ILE A 150 -12.07 4.10 -7.17
CA ILE A 150 -11.82 2.65 -7.25
C ILE A 150 -10.53 2.45 -8.04
N VAL A 151 -9.65 1.57 -7.58
CA VAL A 151 -8.40 1.25 -8.28
C VAL A 151 -8.19 -0.26 -8.32
N GLY A 152 -7.81 -0.80 -9.48
CA GLY A 152 -7.54 -2.22 -9.61
C GLY A 152 -6.93 -2.63 -10.94
N PHE A 153 -6.71 -3.93 -11.09
CA PHE A 153 -6.05 -4.55 -12.24
C PHE A 153 -6.97 -5.46 -13.06
N GLY A 154 -8.27 -5.37 -12.83
CA GLY A 154 -9.26 -6.17 -13.52
C GLY A 154 -9.24 -5.96 -15.02
N ASN A 155 -10.24 -6.54 -15.67
CA ASN A 155 -10.49 -6.31 -17.09
C ASN A 155 -10.67 -4.77 -17.36
N ALA A 156 -10.73 -4.26 -18.60
CA ALA A 156 -11.08 -2.84 -18.89
C ALA A 156 -12.16 -2.72 -19.99
N ASP A 157 -13.03 -1.69 -20.02
CA ASP A 157 -13.92 -1.45 -21.19
C ASP A 157 -13.14 -0.85 -22.37
N ASN A 158 -11.92 -0.39 -22.09
CA ASN A 158 -11.04 0.33 -22.99
C ASN A 158 -9.59 -0.18 -22.98
N GLY A 159 -9.36 -1.48 -22.75
CA GLY A 159 -8.00 -2.01 -22.70
C GLY A 159 -7.91 -3.48 -22.31
N PRO A 160 -6.68 -4.02 -22.28
CA PRO A 160 -6.45 -5.40 -21.85
C PRO A 160 -6.61 -5.55 -20.32
N TYR A 161 -6.95 -6.76 -19.88
CA TYR A 161 -6.87 -7.18 -18.48
C TYR A 161 -5.48 -6.97 -17.91
N GLY A 162 -5.42 -6.63 -16.62
CA GLY A 162 -4.17 -6.67 -15.87
C GLY A 162 -3.36 -5.39 -15.94
N ILE A 163 -3.91 -4.30 -16.48
CA ILE A 163 -3.33 -2.95 -16.40
C ILE A 163 -4.03 -2.20 -15.29
N LYS A 164 -3.26 -1.59 -14.39
CA LYS A 164 -3.79 -0.80 -13.27
C LYS A 164 -4.60 0.39 -13.80
N ARG A 165 -5.84 0.49 -13.36
CA ARG A 165 -6.78 1.55 -13.72
C ARG A 165 -7.43 2.15 -12.50
N GLU A 166 -7.85 3.40 -12.65
CA GLU A 166 -8.64 4.11 -11.65
C GLU A 166 -9.94 4.65 -12.26
N VAL A 167 -10.97 4.77 -11.43
CA VAL A 167 -12.21 5.46 -11.79
C VAL A 167 -12.80 6.17 -10.57
N THR A 168 -13.10 7.46 -10.73
CA THR A 168 -13.80 8.26 -9.70
C THR A 168 -15.31 8.24 -9.92
N THR A 169 -16.04 7.91 -8.87
CA THR A 169 -17.50 7.77 -8.82
C THR A 169 -18.03 8.07 -7.41
N THR A 170 -19.27 7.71 -7.09
CA THR A 170 -19.87 7.98 -5.78
C THR A 170 -20.35 6.73 -5.06
N ILE A 171 -20.36 6.79 -3.73
CA ILE A 171 -21.14 5.88 -2.90
C ILE A 171 -22.62 6.12 -3.18
N ASN A 172 -23.36 5.08 -3.55
CA ASN A 172 -24.80 5.16 -3.78
C ASN A 172 -25.58 4.79 -2.51
N GLN A 173 -25.07 3.83 -1.74
CA GLN A 173 -25.74 3.31 -0.55
C GLN A 173 -24.73 2.68 0.41
N ILE A 174 -24.97 2.83 1.72
CA ILE A 174 -24.40 1.94 2.74
C ILE A 174 -25.52 0.96 3.15
N THR A 175 -25.29 -0.34 2.99
CA THR A 175 -26.29 -1.38 3.26
C THR A 175 -26.40 -1.66 4.76
N GLY A 176 -27.49 -2.30 5.18
CA GLY A 176 -27.65 -2.76 6.57
C GLY A 176 -26.70 -3.90 6.99
N LYS A 177 -25.80 -4.33 6.09
CA LYS A 177 -24.74 -5.30 6.35
C LYS A 177 -23.35 -4.65 6.40
N ASN A 178 -23.29 -3.32 6.48
CA ASN A 178 -22.04 -2.56 6.43
C ASN A 178 -21.24 -2.80 5.14
N GLU A 179 -21.92 -2.85 4.00
CA GLU A 179 -21.29 -2.84 2.67
C GLU A 179 -21.60 -1.50 1.99
N ALA A 180 -20.65 -0.96 1.25
CA ALA A 180 -20.90 0.18 0.38
C ALA A 180 -21.30 -0.34 -1.01
N PHE A 181 -22.38 0.17 -1.58
CA PHE A 181 -22.68 0.03 -3.01
C PHE A 181 -22.18 1.28 -3.73
N ILE A 182 -21.25 1.10 -4.67
CA ILE A 182 -20.48 2.19 -5.30
C ILE A 182 -20.51 1.98 -6.82
N GLY A 183 -20.54 3.07 -7.57
CA GLY A 183 -20.43 3.01 -9.03
C GLY A 183 -21.76 2.96 -9.76
N GLY A 184 -21.77 2.35 -10.94
CA GLY A 184 -22.89 2.37 -11.88
C GLY A 184 -22.73 3.44 -12.97
N GLY A 185 -23.65 3.44 -13.94
CA GLY A 185 -23.62 4.40 -15.05
C GLY A 185 -22.36 4.27 -15.94
N GLY A 186 -21.78 3.08 -16.03
CA GLY A 186 -20.53 2.84 -16.75
C GLY A 186 -19.28 3.21 -15.96
N LYS A 187 -19.36 3.32 -14.63
CA LYS A 187 -18.19 3.49 -13.74
C LYS A 187 -18.21 2.43 -12.65
N ASP A 188 -17.27 1.49 -12.67
CA ASP A 188 -17.35 0.30 -11.80
C ASP A 188 -16.02 -0.43 -11.64
N SER A 189 -15.93 -1.28 -10.62
CA SER A 189 -15.00 -2.42 -10.61
C SER A 189 -15.55 -3.60 -11.41
N CYS A 190 -14.70 -4.53 -11.82
CA CYS A 190 -15.15 -5.77 -12.47
C CYS A 190 -14.24 -6.97 -12.17
N GLN A 191 -14.29 -8.00 -13.02
CA GLN A 191 -13.56 -9.25 -12.79
C GLN A 191 -12.06 -8.99 -12.75
N GLY A 192 -11.43 -9.48 -11.67
CA GLY A 192 -10.02 -9.26 -11.33
C GLY A 192 -9.77 -8.09 -10.36
N ASP A 193 -10.74 -7.20 -10.17
CA ASP A 193 -10.64 -6.12 -9.17
C ASP A 193 -11.02 -6.57 -7.76
N SER A 194 -11.58 -7.78 -7.62
CA SER A 194 -11.87 -8.41 -6.32
C SER A 194 -10.70 -8.27 -5.35
N GLY A 195 -11.01 -7.82 -4.13
CA GLY A 195 -10.05 -7.50 -3.07
C GLY A 195 -9.43 -6.11 -3.16
N GLY A 196 -9.59 -5.41 -4.28
CA GLY A 196 -8.99 -4.11 -4.54
C GLY A 196 -9.56 -2.97 -3.69
N PRO A 197 -8.80 -1.88 -3.56
CA PRO A 197 -9.16 -0.75 -2.73
C PRO A 197 -10.23 0.15 -3.33
N VAL A 198 -10.98 0.79 -2.43
CA VAL A 198 -11.65 2.06 -2.69
C VAL A 198 -11.08 3.12 -1.77
N PHE A 199 -10.65 4.22 -2.37
CA PHE A 199 -10.10 5.38 -1.70
C PHE A 199 -11.12 6.51 -1.59
N VAL A 200 -10.99 7.31 -0.54
CA VAL A 200 -11.77 8.52 -0.31
C VAL A 200 -10.84 9.64 0.11
N LYS A 201 -11.13 10.86 -0.35
CA LYS A 201 -10.44 12.07 0.11
C LYS A 201 -11.24 12.74 1.21
N LEU A 202 -10.59 13.06 2.33
CA LEU A 202 -11.18 13.81 3.43
C LEU A 202 -11.20 15.31 3.10
N ASP A 203 -11.98 15.68 2.09
CA ASP A 203 -12.03 17.03 1.52
C ASP A 203 -12.58 18.09 2.50
N LYS A 204 -11.81 19.15 2.74
CA LYS A 204 -12.24 20.25 3.62
C LYS A 204 -13.53 20.90 3.13
N GLY A 205 -14.49 21.00 4.03
CA GLY A 205 -15.77 21.65 3.76
C GLY A 205 -16.76 20.80 2.95
N LYS A 206 -16.44 19.54 2.66
CA LYS A 206 -17.39 18.58 2.08
C LYS A 206 -17.89 17.60 3.14
N TYR A 207 -19.11 17.11 2.94
CA TYR A 207 -19.72 15.99 3.69
C TYR A 207 -19.91 16.16 5.21
N GLY A 208 -19.46 17.26 5.84
CA GLY A 208 -19.72 17.54 7.25
C GLY A 208 -19.02 16.60 8.24
N ALA A 209 -18.00 15.87 7.78
CA ALA A 209 -17.10 15.05 8.60
C ALA A 209 -15.77 15.79 8.82
N PRO A 210 -14.93 15.38 9.78
CA PRO A 210 -13.56 15.85 9.89
C PRO A 210 -12.80 15.71 8.56
N ALA A 211 -12.02 16.74 8.19
CA ALA A 211 -11.39 16.85 6.89
C ALA A 211 -10.04 17.57 6.95
N ASP A 212 -9.01 17.00 6.33
CA ASP A 212 -7.63 17.52 6.25
C ASP A 212 -7.08 17.59 4.81
N ASP A 213 -7.89 17.23 3.81
CA ASP A 213 -7.54 17.05 2.39
C ASP A 213 -6.62 15.86 2.08
N THR A 214 -6.42 14.95 3.04
CA THR A 214 -5.63 13.73 2.84
C THR A 214 -6.50 12.56 2.37
N TRP A 215 -5.85 11.54 1.80
CA TRP A 215 -6.52 10.35 1.33
C TRP A 215 -6.56 9.23 2.37
N ARG A 216 -7.62 8.42 2.30
CA ARG A 216 -7.82 7.21 3.10
C ARG A 216 -8.26 6.07 2.20
N VAL A 217 -7.95 4.84 2.58
CA VAL A 217 -8.53 3.63 1.99
C VAL A 217 -9.59 3.05 2.91
N PHE A 218 -10.74 2.62 2.37
CA PHE A 218 -11.85 2.14 3.21
C PHE A 218 -12.58 0.91 2.68
N GLY A 219 -12.60 0.69 1.36
CA GLY A 219 -13.43 -0.35 0.75
C GLY A 219 -12.59 -1.48 0.16
N ILE A 220 -13.10 -2.71 0.27
CA ILE A 220 -12.55 -3.92 -0.36
C ILE A 220 -13.57 -4.40 -1.39
N THR A 221 -13.20 -4.42 -2.67
CA THR A 221 -14.05 -4.91 -3.76
C THR A 221 -14.48 -6.36 -3.50
N SER A 222 -15.78 -6.60 -3.36
CA SER A 222 -16.30 -7.91 -2.95
C SER A 222 -17.08 -8.60 -4.07
N TYR A 223 -18.20 -8.04 -4.50
CA TYR A 223 -19.03 -8.64 -5.55
C TYR A 223 -19.86 -7.59 -6.28
N GLY A 224 -20.42 -7.95 -7.42
CA GLY A 224 -21.23 -7.05 -8.23
C GLY A 224 -22.08 -7.79 -9.25
N GLY A 225 -22.80 -7.01 -10.04
CA GLY A 225 -23.57 -7.51 -11.18
C GLY A 225 -22.73 -7.56 -12.46
N ALA A 226 -23.37 -7.24 -13.57
CA ALA A 226 -22.65 -6.92 -14.80
C ALA A 226 -21.84 -5.64 -14.60
N CYS A 227 -20.72 -5.53 -15.31
CA CYS A 227 -19.80 -4.42 -15.09
C CYS A 227 -20.37 -3.11 -15.63
N GLY A 228 -20.01 -2.02 -14.96
CA GLY A 228 -20.62 -0.71 -15.21
C GLY A 228 -21.97 -0.51 -14.49
N THR A 229 -22.45 -1.49 -13.72
CA THR A 229 -23.71 -1.37 -12.95
C THR A 229 -23.50 -1.04 -11.48
N GLY A 230 -22.26 -1.10 -11.01
CA GLY A 230 -21.86 -0.86 -9.63
C GLY A 230 -21.54 -2.15 -8.88
N GLY A 231 -20.70 -2.02 -7.86
CA GLY A 231 -20.21 -3.10 -7.02
C GLY A 231 -20.53 -2.89 -5.54
N TYR A 232 -20.44 -3.98 -4.78
CA TYR A 232 -20.50 -4.00 -3.33
C TYR A 232 -19.11 -4.20 -2.76
N TYR A 233 -18.81 -3.41 -1.73
CA TYR A 233 -17.51 -3.33 -1.10
C TYR A 233 -17.66 -3.58 0.40
N SER A 234 -16.86 -4.49 0.93
CA SER A 234 -16.79 -4.68 2.39
C SER A 234 -15.95 -3.55 2.99
N MET A 235 -16.33 -3.08 4.18
CA MET A 235 -15.71 -1.90 4.79
C MET A 235 -14.53 -2.30 5.68
N MET A 236 -13.32 -1.88 5.31
CA MET A 236 -12.06 -2.28 5.95
C MET A 236 -12.07 -2.11 7.47
N HIS A 237 -12.64 -1.01 7.99
CA HIS A 237 -12.70 -0.71 9.42
C HIS A 237 -13.36 -1.81 10.26
N ASN A 238 -14.27 -2.61 9.68
CA ASN A 238 -14.92 -3.72 10.39
C ASN A 238 -14.01 -4.94 10.56
N GLY A 239 -12.97 -5.07 9.73
CA GLY A 239 -12.03 -6.19 9.75
C GLY A 239 -10.76 -5.95 10.57
N ILE A 240 -10.47 -4.71 10.97
CA ILE A 240 -9.17 -4.32 11.56
C ILE A 240 -8.83 -5.11 12.80
N GLY A 241 -9.74 -5.22 13.78
CA GLY A 241 -9.47 -6.00 14.98
C GLY A 241 -9.10 -7.47 14.74
N TRP A 242 -9.64 -8.11 13.69
CA TRP A 242 -9.21 -9.45 13.30
C TRP A 242 -7.85 -9.43 12.58
N ILE A 243 -7.65 -8.48 11.66
CA ILE A 243 -6.40 -8.32 10.92
C ILE A 243 -5.22 -8.15 11.87
N GLU A 244 -5.31 -7.21 12.81
CA GLU A 244 -4.24 -6.92 13.78
C GLU A 244 -3.99 -8.09 14.73
N GLN A 245 -5.06 -8.81 15.12
CA GLN A 245 -4.92 -10.04 15.90
C GLN A 245 -4.14 -11.13 15.15
N GLU A 246 -4.38 -11.31 13.85
CA GLU A 246 -3.70 -12.34 13.05
C GLU A 246 -2.25 -11.96 12.71
N THR A 247 -1.99 -10.67 12.47
CA THR A 247 -0.67 -10.17 12.04
C THR A 247 0.25 -9.81 13.20
N GLY A 248 -0.33 -9.44 14.35
CA GLY A 248 0.38 -8.83 15.48
C GLY A 248 0.85 -7.40 15.20
N ILE A 249 0.28 -6.73 14.20
CA ILE A 249 0.69 -5.40 13.71
C ILE A 249 -0.51 -4.46 13.77
N ASP A 250 -0.31 -3.27 14.36
CA ASP A 250 -1.26 -2.14 14.27
C ASP A 250 -1.21 -1.56 12.85
N VAL A 251 -2.37 -1.51 12.18
CA VAL A 251 -2.49 -1.00 10.80
C VAL A 251 -3.28 0.31 10.73
N THR A 252 -3.63 0.88 11.87
CA THR A 252 -4.42 2.10 12.00
C THR A 252 -3.68 3.15 12.83
N PRO A 253 -2.79 3.96 12.22
CA PRO A 253 -1.87 4.82 12.98
C PRO A 253 -2.56 5.86 13.87
N CYS A 254 -3.82 6.19 13.61
CA CYS A 254 -4.59 7.20 14.34
C CYS A 254 -5.61 6.64 15.35
N HIS A 255 -5.89 5.34 15.31
CA HIS A 255 -7.01 4.75 16.05
C HIS A 255 -6.63 3.38 16.59
N ASP A 256 -7.23 2.98 17.71
CA ASP A 256 -7.20 1.57 18.10
C ASP A 256 -8.10 0.71 17.20
N ALA A 257 -7.99 -0.62 17.33
CA ALA A 257 -8.79 -1.58 16.59
C ALA A 257 -10.31 -1.47 16.82
N LEU A 258 -10.75 -0.75 17.87
CA LEU A 258 -12.14 -0.47 18.18
C LEU A 258 -12.63 0.87 17.59
N GLY A 259 -11.73 1.63 16.95
CA GLY A 259 -12.00 2.92 16.34
C GLY A 259 -11.96 4.09 17.30
N ASN A 260 -11.41 3.92 18.51
CA ASN A 260 -11.16 5.04 19.42
C ASN A 260 -9.93 5.81 18.93
N TRP A 261 -9.98 7.14 18.99
CA TRP A 261 -8.85 7.99 18.64
C TRP A 261 -7.69 7.74 19.60
N GLN A 262 -6.61 7.15 19.07
CA GLN A 262 -5.38 6.81 19.79
C GLN A 262 -4.19 7.01 18.85
N PRO A 263 -3.83 8.27 18.55
CA PRO A 263 -2.82 8.57 17.55
C PRO A 263 -1.42 8.20 18.01
N THR A 264 -0.66 7.55 17.14
CA THR A 264 0.78 7.30 17.27
C THR A 264 1.59 8.36 16.51
N GLY A 265 2.91 8.25 16.55
CA GLY A 265 3.81 9.08 15.74
C GLY A 265 3.60 8.97 14.23
N GLU A 266 2.96 7.90 13.77
CA GLU A 266 2.63 7.68 12.37
C GLU A 266 1.28 8.27 11.98
N CYS A 267 0.52 8.83 12.93
CA CYS A 267 -0.76 9.49 12.67
C CYS A 267 -0.55 10.87 12.03
N GLY A 268 -0.05 10.90 10.80
CA GLY A 268 0.23 12.13 10.07
C GLY A 268 1.01 11.90 8.80
N PHE A 269 1.37 13.00 8.14
CA PHE A 269 2.12 12.94 6.87
C PHE A 269 1.44 12.05 5.82
N PHE A 270 0.11 12.09 5.78
CA PHE A 270 -0.69 11.30 4.86
C PHE A 270 -0.71 11.93 3.47
N PRO A 271 -0.79 11.11 2.41
CA PRO A 271 -0.69 11.59 1.03
C PRO A 271 -1.87 12.48 0.66
N LEU A 272 -1.57 13.60 -0.01
CA LEU A 272 -2.55 14.57 -0.53
C LEU A 272 -3.01 14.23 -1.96
N ASP A 273 -2.17 13.52 -2.72
CA ASP A 273 -2.46 13.12 -4.10
C ASP A 273 -1.72 11.83 -4.51
N PRO A 274 -2.11 10.67 -3.94
CA PRO A 274 -1.49 9.38 -4.27
C PRO A 274 -1.75 8.92 -5.71
N GLY A 275 -2.70 9.53 -6.44
CA GLY A 275 -3.03 9.17 -7.83
C GLY A 275 -2.13 9.82 -8.87
N ALA A 276 -1.55 10.99 -8.58
CA ALA A 276 -0.68 11.72 -9.52
C ALA A 276 0.54 10.92 -9.99
N GLY A 277 1.05 10.01 -9.15
CA GLY A 277 2.25 9.24 -9.44
C GLY A 277 3.53 10.07 -9.42
N GLY A 278 4.66 9.43 -9.74
CA GLY A 278 5.99 10.04 -9.70
C GLY A 278 7.13 9.01 -9.54
N GLY A 279 8.30 9.29 -10.09
CA GLY A 279 9.43 8.35 -10.07
C GLY A 279 9.26 7.12 -10.98
N VAL A 280 9.92 6.01 -10.64
CA VAL A 280 9.87 4.73 -11.38
C VAL A 280 10.06 3.53 -10.46
N TRP A 281 9.32 2.44 -10.69
CA TRP A 281 9.38 1.22 -9.86
C TRP A 281 10.74 0.53 -9.77
N THR A 282 11.66 0.78 -10.72
CA THR A 282 13.00 0.19 -10.71
C THR A 282 13.96 0.83 -9.71
N SER A 283 13.67 2.04 -9.23
CA SER A 283 14.52 2.74 -8.26
C SER A 283 13.73 3.13 -7.02
N SER A 284 12.69 3.94 -7.18
CA SER A 284 11.80 4.37 -6.12
C SER A 284 10.63 5.13 -6.75
N CYS A 285 9.43 4.95 -6.20
CA CYS A 285 8.31 5.82 -6.49
C CYS A 285 8.49 7.12 -5.70
N GLU A 286 8.43 8.25 -6.39
CA GLU A 286 8.49 9.54 -5.70
C GLU A 286 7.25 9.70 -4.83
N PRO A 287 7.39 9.99 -3.54
CA PRO A 287 6.24 10.17 -2.66
C PRO A 287 5.44 11.40 -3.08
N SER A 288 4.12 11.28 -3.01
CA SER A 288 3.23 12.41 -3.18
C SER A 288 3.42 13.43 -2.05
N PRO A 289 3.08 14.71 -2.26
CA PRO A 289 3.01 15.67 -1.17
C PRO A 289 2.14 15.15 -0.04
N THR A 290 2.55 15.39 1.21
CA THR A 290 1.87 14.93 2.41
C THR A 290 1.31 16.08 3.23
N SER A 291 0.39 15.78 4.14
CA SER A 291 0.05 16.73 5.21
C SER A 291 1.31 17.12 6.01
N GLU A 292 1.44 18.39 6.35
CA GLU A 292 2.65 18.92 7.00
C GLU A 292 2.77 18.59 8.51
N SER A 293 1.73 18.01 9.10
CA SER A 293 1.69 17.73 10.54
C SER A 293 1.05 16.39 10.86
N LEU A 294 1.17 16.02 12.14
CA LEU A 294 0.33 14.99 12.73
C LEU A 294 -1.14 15.38 12.61
N SER A 295 -1.97 14.37 12.41
CA SER A 295 -3.41 14.51 12.27
C SER A 295 -4.02 14.86 13.62
N SER A 296 -4.97 15.79 13.59
CA SER A 296 -5.80 16.19 14.74
C SER A 296 -7.29 16.00 14.42
N MET A 297 -7.57 15.04 13.54
CA MET A 297 -8.85 14.90 12.86
C MET A 297 -9.98 14.46 13.80
N CYS A 298 -9.73 13.50 14.68
CA CYS A 298 -10.73 13.05 15.67
C CYS A 298 -10.42 13.50 17.10
N GLY A 299 -9.42 14.38 17.30
CA GLY A 299 -9.01 14.79 18.63
C GLY A 299 -7.63 15.44 18.66
N ALA A 300 -7.05 15.52 19.86
CA ALA A 300 -5.68 16.00 20.03
C ALA A 300 -4.71 15.07 19.26
N PRO A 301 -3.69 15.61 18.56
CA PRO A 301 -2.69 14.79 17.90
C PRO A 301 -1.87 13.99 18.92
N ALA A 302 -1.07 13.04 18.45
CA ALA A 302 -0.15 12.29 19.30
C ALA A 302 0.74 13.26 20.10
N ALA A 303 0.90 12.99 21.40
CA ALA A 303 1.77 13.77 22.25
C ALA A 303 3.24 13.52 21.86
N PRO A 304 4.06 14.57 21.65
CA PRO A 304 5.44 14.40 21.19
C PRO A 304 6.20 13.38 22.01
N ASP A 305 6.88 12.47 21.33
CA ASP A 305 7.77 11.54 21.99
C ASP A 305 9.10 12.22 22.33
N THR A 306 9.46 12.16 23.61
CA THR A 306 10.69 12.78 24.14
C THR A 306 11.63 11.77 24.77
N GLU A 307 11.24 10.49 24.81
CA GLU A 307 12.05 9.42 25.39
C GLU A 307 12.92 8.81 24.29
N PRO A 308 14.26 8.82 24.41
CA PRO A 308 15.10 8.19 23.41
C PRO A 308 14.91 6.67 23.33
N PRO A 309 15.12 6.06 22.15
CA PRO A 309 15.09 4.63 22.02
C PRO A 309 16.25 3.96 22.76
N THR A 310 16.20 2.64 22.87
CA THR A 310 17.34 1.80 23.27
C THR A 310 17.89 1.08 22.06
N VAL A 311 19.21 0.85 22.01
CA VAL A 311 19.86 0.17 20.89
C VAL A 311 21.09 -0.60 21.35
N ALA A 312 21.31 -1.79 20.80
CA ALA A 312 22.46 -2.64 21.09
C ALA A 312 22.87 -3.48 19.88
N ILE A 313 24.18 -3.61 19.62
CA ILE A 313 24.71 -4.59 18.68
C ILE A 313 24.71 -5.95 19.38
N LEU A 314 23.96 -6.91 18.85
CA LEU A 314 23.84 -8.27 19.39
C LEU A 314 24.90 -9.22 18.84
N ASP A 315 25.31 -9.02 17.58
CA ASP A 315 26.34 -9.79 16.89
C ASP A 315 27.02 -8.91 15.84
N PRO A 316 28.36 -8.97 15.68
CA PRO A 316 29.33 -9.69 16.50
C PRO A 316 29.48 -9.10 17.91
N GLY A 317 29.98 -9.91 18.85
CA GLY A 317 30.35 -9.41 20.17
C GLY A 317 31.67 -8.63 20.16
N ASP A 318 31.86 -7.73 21.13
CA ASP A 318 33.11 -6.96 21.25
C ASP A 318 34.34 -7.86 21.43
N GLY A 319 35.43 -7.50 20.76
CA GLY A 319 36.68 -8.26 20.74
C GLY A 319 36.69 -9.48 19.80
N THR A 320 35.69 -9.64 18.93
CA THR A 320 35.64 -10.79 18.02
C THR A 320 36.75 -10.73 16.97
N GLU A 321 37.43 -11.86 16.75
CA GLU A 321 38.51 -12.00 15.78
C GLU A 321 38.22 -13.09 14.74
N TYR A 322 38.36 -12.76 13.46
CA TYR A 322 38.19 -13.67 12.34
C TYR A 322 39.52 -13.95 11.63
N PRO A 323 39.79 -15.21 11.24
CA PRO A 323 40.97 -15.55 10.46
C PRO A 323 40.78 -15.18 8.99
N GLY A 324 41.89 -14.99 8.28
CA GLY A 324 41.90 -14.85 6.83
C GLY A 324 41.90 -13.40 6.33
N PRO A 325 41.97 -13.21 4.99
CA PRO A 325 42.18 -11.90 4.41
C PRO A 325 40.91 -11.03 4.32
N THR A 326 39.74 -11.66 4.43
CA THR A 326 38.40 -11.04 4.32
C THR A 326 37.39 -11.86 5.12
N GLN A 327 36.38 -11.22 5.70
CA GLN A 327 35.27 -11.86 6.41
C GLN A 327 33.93 -11.24 5.99
N ASP A 328 33.00 -12.08 5.55
CA ASP A 328 31.59 -11.71 5.35
C ASP A 328 30.82 -11.97 6.66
N MET A 329 30.13 -10.96 7.19
CA MET A 329 29.38 -11.06 8.43
C MET A 329 28.06 -10.29 8.37
N THR A 330 27.17 -10.56 9.31
CA THR A 330 25.93 -9.80 9.50
C THR A 330 26.01 -9.11 10.84
N ILE A 331 25.87 -7.78 10.86
CA ILE A 331 25.75 -7.00 12.09
C ILE A 331 24.28 -7.03 12.48
N VAL A 332 23.97 -7.64 13.62
CA VAL A 332 22.60 -7.75 14.14
C VAL A 332 22.42 -6.70 15.22
N VAL A 333 21.40 -5.84 15.06
CA VAL A 333 21.10 -4.76 16.01
C VAL A 333 19.71 -4.96 16.58
N ASP A 334 19.60 -4.87 17.91
CA ASP A 334 18.32 -4.72 18.59
C ASP A 334 18.07 -3.26 18.87
N ALA A 335 16.87 -2.78 18.56
CA ALA A 335 16.43 -1.43 18.89
C ALA A 335 14.97 -1.48 19.35
N GLN A 336 14.69 -0.83 20.48
CA GLN A 336 13.37 -0.82 21.09
C GLN A 336 13.04 0.58 21.56
N ASP A 337 11.77 0.94 21.44
CA ASP A 337 11.25 2.20 21.94
C ASP A 337 9.94 1.97 22.69
N VAL A 338 9.74 2.72 23.77
CA VAL A 338 8.53 2.66 24.61
C VAL A 338 7.48 3.68 24.17
N GLY A 339 7.86 4.66 23.36
CA GLY A 339 7.01 5.70 22.82
C GLY A 339 6.44 5.35 21.46
N TRP A 340 6.84 6.10 20.43
CA TRP A 340 6.24 6.02 19.10
C TRP A 340 6.78 4.88 18.23
N GLY A 341 7.84 4.20 18.63
CA GLY A 341 8.51 3.15 17.87
C GLY A 341 9.76 3.64 17.13
N ILE A 342 10.51 2.70 16.59
CA ILE A 342 11.77 2.96 15.89
C ILE A 342 11.50 3.39 14.45
N LYS A 343 12.02 4.55 14.06
CA LYS A 343 12.00 5.06 12.68
C LYS A 343 13.05 4.39 11.79
N GLY A 344 14.19 4.04 12.36
CA GLY A 344 15.24 3.30 11.67
C GLY A 344 16.51 3.15 12.48
N VAL A 345 17.37 2.25 12.02
CA VAL A 345 18.70 1.99 12.58
C VAL A 345 19.75 2.24 11.50
N GLN A 346 20.72 3.09 11.82
CA GLN A 346 21.84 3.43 10.95
C GLN A 346 23.11 2.73 11.45
N LEU A 347 23.75 1.96 10.58
CA LEU A 347 25.06 1.36 10.84
C LEU A 347 26.15 2.44 10.82
N ILE A 348 27.05 2.38 11.80
CA ILE A 348 28.23 3.22 11.92
C ILE A 348 29.47 2.33 11.81
N LEU A 349 30.46 2.74 11.02
CA LEU A 349 31.74 2.06 10.84
C LEU A 349 32.88 3.05 11.07
N ASN A 350 33.73 2.76 12.07
CA ASN A 350 34.86 3.61 12.47
C ASN A 350 34.45 5.05 12.80
N GLY A 351 33.26 5.24 13.39
CA GLY A 351 32.71 6.55 13.78
C GLY A 351 31.92 7.26 12.68
N ASP A 352 31.93 6.77 11.44
CA ASP A 352 31.20 7.36 10.31
C ASP A 352 29.93 6.56 9.98
N GLU A 353 28.84 7.24 9.63
CA GLU A 353 27.63 6.59 9.11
C GLU A 353 27.92 5.89 7.78
N VAL A 354 27.49 4.64 7.65
CA VAL A 354 27.68 3.85 6.43
C VAL A 354 26.64 4.27 5.39
N ASP A 355 27.10 4.69 4.21
CA ASP A 355 26.22 4.95 3.06
C ASP A 355 25.42 3.69 2.71
N GLY A 356 24.09 3.81 2.66
CA GLY A 356 23.18 2.68 2.45
C GLY A 356 23.07 1.73 3.65
N GLY A 357 23.64 2.09 4.79
CA GLY A 357 23.55 1.35 6.06
C GLY A 357 22.34 1.75 6.93
N LEU A 358 21.28 2.29 6.33
CA LEU A 358 20.02 2.59 7.02
C LEU A 358 19.04 1.43 6.80
N ASP A 359 18.56 0.84 7.88
CA ASP A 359 17.48 -0.13 7.88
C ASP A 359 16.25 0.47 8.57
N LEU A 360 15.10 0.40 7.90
CA LEU A 360 13.85 1.03 8.34
C LEU A 360 12.91 0.04 9.04
N SER A 361 13.28 -1.24 9.13
CA SER A 361 12.38 -2.27 9.62
C SER A 361 13.12 -3.42 10.30
N PRO A 362 12.64 -3.91 11.45
CA PRO A 362 13.25 -5.07 12.10
C PRO A 362 12.98 -6.38 11.32
N PRO A 363 13.84 -7.41 11.48
CA PRO A 363 15.08 -7.40 12.25
C PRO A 363 16.16 -6.54 11.57
N TYR A 364 16.84 -5.68 12.34
CA TYR A 364 17.85 -4.77 11.81
C TYR A 364 19.16 -5.53 11.56
N GLU A 365 19.43 -5.84 10.30
CA GLU A 365 20.54 -6.70 9.89
C GLU A 365 21.36 -6.09 8.75
N PHE A 366 22.66 -5.88 9.00
CA PHE A 366 23.56 -5.27 8.03
C PHE A 366 24.60 -6.27 7.54
N LYS A 367 24.52 -6.67 6.28
CA LYS A 367 25.50 -7.58 5.66
C LYS A 367 26.72 -6.80 5.19
N VAL A 368 27.89 -7.12 5.72
CA VAL A 368 29.15 -6.43 5.43
C VAL A 368 30.25 -7.43 5.04
N SER A 369 31.20 -6.98 4.22
CA SER A 369 32.39 -7.74 3.84
C SER A 369 33.64 -6.94 4.22
N MET A 370 34.35 -7.42 5.23
CA MET A 370 35.43 -6.69 5.87
C MET A 370 36.78 -7.25 5.44
N PRO A 371 37.68 -6.46 4.84
CA PRO A 371 39.04 -6.92 4.55
C PRO A 371 39.88 -7.00 5.83
N THR A 372 41.10 -7.52 5.70
CA THR A 372 42.07 -7.58 6.79
C THR A 372 42.26 -6.20 7.41
N GLY A 373 42.04 -6.11 8.72
CA GLY A 373 42.00 -4.82 9.40
C GLY A 373 41.44 -4.92 10.81
N GLN A 374 41.36 -3.75 11.43
CA GLN A 374 40.70 -3.50 12.70
C GLN A 374 39.51 -2.59 12.42
N TRP A 375 38.35 -2.96 12.93
CA TRP A 375 37.08 -2.31 12.60
C TRP A 375 36.32 -2.05 13.89
N ILE A 376 35.72 -0.87 14.00
CA ILE A 376 34.83 -0.51 15.10
C ILE A 376 33.43 -0.34 14.52
N PHE A 377 32.48 -1.11 14.99
CA PHE A 377 31.08 -1.00 14.62
C PHE A 377 30.31 -0.25 15.70
N GLY A 378 29.44 0.65 15.27
CA GLY A 378 28.42 1.28 16.10
C GLY A 378 27.06 1.18 15.41
N ALA A 379 26.00 1.51 16.13
CA ALA A 379 24.67 1.65 15.57
C ALA A 379 23.96 2.84 16.20
N LYS A 380 23.22 3.60 15.39
CA LYS A 380 22.37 4.69 15.84
C LYS A 380 20.91 4.33 15.58
N ALA A 381 20.11 4.22 16.63
CA ALA A 381 18.67 4.12 16.49
C ALA A 381 18.05 5.52 16.56
N ILE A 382 17.08 5.78 15.68
CA ILE A 382 16.27 6.99 15.68
C ILE A 382 14.82 6.55 15.85
N ASP A 383 14.11 7.12 16.81
CA ASP A 383 12.67 6.88 16.97
C ASP A 383 11.83 7.77 16.03
N LEU A 384 10.51 7.58 16.03
CA LEU A 384 9.58 8.40 15.26
C LEU A 384 9.39 9.82 15.82
N GLY A 385 9.78 10.08 17.08
CA GLY A 385 9.88 11.41 17.68
C GLY A 385 11.13 12.21 17.24
N GLY A 386 12.11 11.53 16.63
CA GLY A 386 13.41 12.09 16.26
C GLY A 386 14.44 12.07 17.40
N ASN A 387 14.18 11.37 18.50
CA ASN A 387 15.21 11.14 19.52
C ASN A 387 16.17 10.05 19.02
N GLU A 388 17.45 10.19 19.38
CA GLU A 388 18.52 9.30 18.95
C GLU A 388 19.15 8.59 20.14
N ALA A 389 19.56 7.34 19.93
CA ALA A 389 20.41 6.60 20.83
C ALA A 389 21.50 5.86 20.07
N TYR A 390 22.63 5.61 20.74
CA TYR A 390 23.80 4.96 20.16
C TYR A 390 24.11 3.69 20.94
N ALA A 391 24.39 2.62 20.22
CA ALA A 391 24.84 1.37 20.81
C ALA A 391 26.26 1.53 21.36
N ASP A 392 26.59 0.73 22.37
CA ASP A 392 27.99 0.50 22.73
C ASP A 392 28.74 -0.01 21.49
N GLU A 393 29.90 0.57 21.22
CA GLU A 393 30.73 0.20 20.07
C GLU A 393 31.33 -1.20 20.24
N VAL A 394 31.52 -1.89 19.12
CA VAL A 394 32.03 -3.26 19.04
C VAL A 394 33.29 -3.29 18.18
N GLY A 395 34.42 -3.71 18.75
CA GLY A 395 35.67 -3.92 18.05
C GLY A 395 35.76 -5.31 17.40
N VAL A 396 36.07 -5.35 16.10
CA VAL A 396 36.26 -6.58 15.33
C VAL A 396 37.61 -6.59 14.62
N GLY A 397 38.33 -7.71 14.72
CA GLY A 397 39.58 -7.94 14.00
C GLY A 397 39.41 -8.94 12.85
N VAL A 398 39.91 -8.62 11.66
CA VAL A 398 40.01 -9.58 10.53
C VAL A 398 41.47 -9.75 10.17
N GLY A 399 42.03 -10.93 10.40
CA GLY A 399 43.47 -11.19 10.21
C GLY A 399 44.39 -10.33 11.10
N LYS A 400 43.82 -9.62 12.08
CA LYS A 400 44.46 -8.73 13.06
C LYS A 400 43.70 -8.84 14.39
N PRO A 401 44.35 -8.53 15.53
CA PRO A 401 43.64 -8.45 16.80
C PRO A 401 42.53 -7.41 16.76
N ALA A 402 41.41 -7.67 17.43
CA ALA A 402 40.32 -6.69 17.51
C ALA A 402 40.79 -5.40 18.20
N PRO A 403 40.39 -4.21 17.72
CA PRO A 403 40.64 -2.96 18.43
C PRO A 403 39.78 -2.91 19.71
N MET A 404 40.22 -2.17 20.73
CA MET A 404 39.31 -1.76 21.80
C MET A 404 38.54 -0.52 21.33
N PRO A 405 37.21 -0.49 21.46
CA PRO A 405 36.46 0.75 21.26
C PRO A 405 36.92 1.83 22.24
N ASP A 406 36.98 3.08 21.78
CA ASP A 406 37.29 4.21 22.65
C ASP A 406 36.07 4.43 23.54
N GLY A 407 36.08 3.90 24.76
CA GLY A 407 34.96 3.92 25.70
C GLY A 407 34.39 5.32 25.92
N GLY A 408 33.44 5.72 25.08
CA GLY A 408 32.78 7.01 25.10
C GLY A 408 31.58 6.96 26.03
N THR A 409 31.81 7.16 27.32
CA THR A 409 30.73 7.52 28.24
C THR A 409 30.17 8.88 27.82
N GLY A 410 28.97 8.90 27.24
CA GLY A 410 28.14 10.10 27.18
C GLY A 410 27.86 10.58 28.62
N GLY A 411 28.55 11.63 29.04
CA GLY A 411 28.46 12.13 30.42
C GLY A 411 28.92 13.59 30.53
N THR A 412 27.98 14.51 30.33
CA THR A 412 27.93 15.91 30.82
C THR A 412 29.25 16.59 31.22
N ASP A 413 29.74 17.49 30.37
CA ASP A 413 30.75 18.48 30.76
C ASP A 413 30.14 19.53 31.72
N GLY A 414 30.42 19.35 33.01
CA GLY A 414 30.27 20.38 34.02
C GLY A 414 31.37 21.41 33.89
N SER A 415 31.00 22.64 33.52
CA SER A 415 31.87 23.80 33.43
C SER A 415 32.50 24.17 34.78
N GLY A 416 33.74 23.73 35.01
CA GLY A 416 34.60 24.23 36.07
C GLY A 416 35.29 25.53 35.64
N THR A 417 34.73 26.67 36.02
CA THR A 417 35.34 27.99 35.82
C THR A 417 36.68 28.11 36.56
N GLY A 418 37.72 28.50 35.81
CA GLY A 418 39.08 28.69 36.29
C GLY A 418 39.28 29.87 37.23
N GLY A 419 40.09 29.66 38.27
CA GLY A 419 40.69 30.70 39.09
C GLY A 419 42.11 31.01 38.60
N THR A 420 42.32 32.19 38.05
CA THR A 420 43.61 32.71 37.60
C THR A 420 44.43 33.24 38.79
N GLY A 421 45.57 32.61 39.05
CA GLY A 421 46.63 33.17 39.89
C GLY A 421 47.50 34.12 39.07
N GLY A 422 47.42 35.42 39.34
CA GLY A 422 48.32 36.44 38.81
C GLY A 422 49.14 37.07 39.92
N GLY A 423 50.45 36.80 39.94
CA GLY A 423 51.39 37.45 40.83
C GLY A 423 52.70 37.72 40.11
N THR A 424 53.04 39.01 39.90
CA THR A 424 54.40 39.51 39.69
C THR A 424 54.48 41.01 39.97
N GLY A 425 55.43 41.40 40.85
CA GLY A 425 56.18 42.68 40.94
C GLY A 425 55.39 43.95 41.27
N GLY A 426 55.70 44.78 42.28
CA GLY A 426 56.97 45.05 42.94
C GLY A 426 57.38 46.50 42.69
N THR A 427 56.98 47.40 43.59
CA THR A 427 57.65 48.59 44.18
C THR A 427 56.61 49.55 44.73
#